data_AF-A0A9D9DGW0-F1
#
_entry.id   AF-A0A9D9DGW0-F1
#
_cell.length_a   1.000
_cell.length_b   1.000
_cell.length_c   1.000
_cell.angle_alpha   90.00
_cell.angle_beta   90.00
_cell.angle_gamma   90.00
#
_symmetry.space_group_name_H-M   'P 1'
#
loop_
_entity.id
_entity.type
_entity.pdbx_description
1 polymer ?
#
loop_
_entity_poly.entity_id
_entity_poly.type
_entity_poly.pdbx_seq_one_letter_code
_entity_poly.pdbx_strand_id
1 'polypeptide(L)'
;MAALLSAAYLLFGLIESFTFNQFHVFSRPLDFSAMLYICELLKMAGYLLVPMAVFLNSAKAKSTLKIVYPLVAVFSLLGTAEYCSMEKTMENTPNRNNLDPVTMEIYDSINQLIPKGMIWALYALQSFALLLLCAHLLLRDGLGKKDFRSLLFLPLFVLVCLPLNVLSYPLSLSPSWLSDFLRFENFSFWHFLSLALVPIFTLLAYLILKRKTKERQLYWLRVMAIVLLIHFAGKDSMLIGDGYNIYNIALSSIPLFICDIGKIIVFLALFLNKKRLYDIAFFVHSAGAVTVFFYFGRIQNFGAVIDYSFAYFTLTHLLLFLLSVLPVMLGLSEFKVKDVKIPLVYYAFVILVATFTSVLITNLSATWVTNSGEHLSELLYLNFAFTQICPLPIDLPGFLTVNIGECEVDFLYLILLYLAYVAIFFTFFGFTLLVALLSKRLAKRQKAN
;
A
#
# COMPACT_ATOMS: atom_id res chain seq x y z
N MET A 1 -20.31 -20.80 0.73
CA MET A 1 -20.06 -20.41 2.13
C MET A 1 -18.63 -19.91 2.34
N ALA A 2 -17.58 -20.73 2.20
CA ALA A 2 -16.18 -20.29 2.42
C ALA A 2 -15.80 -18.95 1.76
N ALA A 3 -16.08 -18.78 0.47
CA ALA A 3 -15.76 -17.54 -0.26
C ALA A 3 -16.48 -16.30 0.31
N LEU A 4 -17.72 -16.44 0.75
CA LEU A 4 -18.50 -15.35 1.36
C LEU A 4 -17.90 -14.93 2.71
N LEU A 5 -17.60 -15.91 3.57
CA LEU A 5 -16.98 -15.66 4.88
C LEU A 5 -15.58 -15.05 4.74
N SER A 6 -14.80 -15.51 3.75
CA SER A 6 -13.52 -14.91 3.41
C SER A 6 -13.67 -13.46 2.93
N ALA A 7 -14.64 -13.19 2.06
CA ALA A 7 -14.90 -11.83 1.58
C ALA A 7 -15.32 -10.91 2.73
N ALA A 8 -16.18 -11.38 3.65
CA ALA A 8 -16.58 -10.63 4.83
C ALA A 8 -15.39 -10.31 5.74
N TYR A 9 -14.57 -11.31 6.09
CA TYR A 9 -13.36 -11.11 6.91
C TYR A 9 -12.40 -10.09 6.31
N LEU A 10 -12.13 -10.20 5.00
CA LEU A 10 -11.23 -9.28 4.28
C LEU A 10 -11.82 -7.87 4.15
N LEU A 11 -13.13 -7.75 3.86
CA LEU A 11 -13.80 -6.47 3.73
C LEU A 11 -13.84 -5.71 5.06
N PHE A 12 -14.19 -6.40 6.15
CA PHE A 12 -14.18 -5.77 7.48
C PHE A 12 -12.77 -5.32 7.87
N GLY A 13 -11.75 -6.15 7.61
CA GLY A 13 -10.35 -5.76 7.85
C GLY A 13 -9.88 -4.57 7.02
N LEU A 14 -10.35 -4.45 5.78
CA LEU A 14 -10.07 -3.29 4.92
C LEU A 14 -10.78 -2.03 5.43
N ILE A 15 -12.02 -2.13 5.93
CA ILE A 15 -12.71 -0.98 6.51
C ILE A 15 -12.01 -0.55 7.80
N GLU A 16 -11.59 -1.50 8.62
CA GLU A 16 -10.82 -1.23 9.85
C GLU A 16 -9.47 -0.57 9.59
N SER A 17 -8.85 -0.74 8.42
CA SER A 17 -7.59 -0.05 8.11
C SER A 17 -7.75 1.46 7.98
N PHE A 18 -9.00 1.94 7.84
CA PHE A 18 -9.36 3.36 7.95
C PHE A 18 -9.70 3.78 9.38
N THR A 19 -9.43 2.95 10.39
CA THR A 19 -9.55 3.30 11.81
C THR A 19 -8.17 3.43 12.43
N PHE A 20 -8.04 4.30 13.44
CA PHE A 20 -6.81 4.44 14.22
C PHE A 20 -6.39 3.11 14.88
N ASN A 21 -7.35 2.31 15.35
CA ASN A 21 -7.13 1.15 16.22
C ASN A 21 -6.30 0.05 15.57
N GLN A 22 -6.49 -0.23 14.27
CA GLN A 22 -6.01 -1.48 13.67
C GLN A 22 -4.49 -1.68 13.72
N PHE A 23 -3.70 -0.62 13.56
CA PHE A 23 -2.24 -0.71 13.65
C PHE A 23 -1.62 0.06 14.80
N HIS A 24 -2.42 0.79 15.58
CA HIS A 24 -1.95 1.47 16.78
C HIS A 24 -1.35 0.49 17.82
N VAL A 25 -1.90 -0.73 17.89
CA VAL A 25 -1.36 -1.83 18.73
C VAL A 25 0.13 -2.09 18.47
N PHE A 26 0.61 -1.90 17.24
CA PHE A 26 1.97 -2.23 16.84
C PHE A 26 2.97 -1.11 17.10
N SER A 27 2.52 0.14 17.21
CA SER A 27 3.39 1.27 17.55
C SER A 27 3.58 1.42 19.07
N ARG A 28 2.65 0.87 19.87
CA ARG A 28 2.69 0.92 21.34
C ARG A 28 2.47 -0.46 21.98
N PRO A 29 3.37 -1.43 21.73
CA PRO A 29 3.18 -2.81 22.17
C PRO A 29 3.10 -3.00 23.70
N LEU A 30 3.58 -2.02 24.48
CA LEU A 30 3.57 -2.07 25.95
C LEU A 30 2.26 -1.56 26.57
N ASP A 31 1.42 -0.87 25.79
CA ASP A 31 0.17 -0.29 26.27
C ASP A 31 -0.98 -1.32 26.23
N PHE A 32 -0.75 -2.48 25.60
CA PHE A 32 -1.75 -3.50 25.36
C PHE A 32 -1.36 -4.86 25.94
N SER A 33 -2.35 -5.69 26.22
CA SER A 33 -2.16 -7.06 26.65
C SER A 33 -1.42 -7.85 25.56
N ALA A 34 -0.50 -8.72 26.01
CA ALA A 34 0.23 -9.61 25.11
C ALA A 34 -0.73 -10.48 24.27
N MET A 35 -1.89 -10.83 24.83
CA MET A 35 -2.93 -11.58 24.12
C MET A 35 -3.46 -10.79 22.92
N LEU A 36 -3.89 -9.53 23.11
CA LEU A 36 -4.38 -8.69 22.03
C LEU A 36 -3.30 -8.48 20.97
N TYR A 37 -2.07 -8.14 21.38
CA TYR A 37 -0.95 -7.93 20.48
C TYR A 37 -0.66 -9.15 19.60
N ILE A 38 -0.58 -10.35 20.20
CA ILE A 38 -0.32 -11.60 19.46
C ILE A 38 -1.50 -11.93 18.53
N CYS A 39 -2.74 -11.70 18.96
CA CYS A 39 -3.92 -11.97 18.14
C CYS A 39 -3.97 -11.05 16.91
N GLU A 40 -3.73 -9.75 17.08
CA GLU A 40 -3.70 -8.81 15.94
C GLU A 40 -2.53 -9.13 15.00
N LEU A 41 -1.35 -9.46 15.54
CA LEU A 41 -0.22 -9.90 14.72
C LEU A 41 -0.55 -11.16 13.90
N LEU A 42 -1.25 -12.13 14.50
CA LEU A 42 -1.70 -13.31 13.77
C LEU A 42 -2.82 -12.96 12.77
N LYS A 43 -3.76 -12.07 13.09
CA LYS A 43 -4.77 -11.60 12.12
C LYS A 43 -4.14 -10.95 10.89
N MET A 44 -3.00 -10.25 11.03
CA MET A 44 -2.25 -9.74 9.87
C MET A 44 -1.83 -10.85 8.91
N ALA A 45 -1.32 -11.97 9.42
CA ALA A 45 -1.05 -13.15 8.60
C ALA A 45 -2.34 -13.83 8.08
N GLY A 46 -3.44 -13.69 8.81
CA GLY A 46 -4.78 -14.11 8.42
C GLY A 46 -5.23 -13.51 7.09
N TYR A 47 -4.97 -12.22 6.87
CA TYR A 47 -5.26 -11.54 5.60
C TYR A 47 -4.54 -12.15 4.40
N LEU A 48 -3.41 -12.83 4.60
CA LEU A 48 -2.74 -13.61 3.56
C LEU A 48 -3.24 -15.06 3.51
N LEU A 49 -3.39 -15.70 4.66
CA LEU A 49 -3.75 -17.11 4.76
C LEU A 49 -5.15 -17.40 4.23
N VAL A 50 -6.13 -16.54 4.52
CA VAL A 50 -7.51 -16.68 4.06
C VAL A 50 -7.59 -16.74 2.52
N PRO A 51 -7.09 -15.76 1.76
CA PRO A 51 -7.15 -15.83 0.31
C PRO A 51 -6.28 -16.96 -0.26
N MET A 52 -5.13 -17.27 0.37
CA MET A 52 -4.33 -18.42 -0.04
C MET A 52 -5.08 -19.74 0.14
N ALA A 53 -5.81 -19.91 1.23
CA ALA A 53 -6.57 -21.11 1.54
C ALA A 53 -7.79 -21.25 0.63
N VAL A 54 -8.58 -20.19 0.48
CA VAL A 54 -9.89 -20.24 -0.18
C VAL A 54 -9.79 -20.03 -1.69
N PHE A 55 -9.03 -19.04 -2.16
CA PHE A 55 -8.97 -18.70 -3.58
C PHE A 55 -7.77 -19.33 -4.30
N LEU A 56 -6.65 -19.54 -3.61
CA LEU A 56 -5.46 -20.17 -4.20
C LEU A 56 -5.29 -21.65 -3.81
N ASN A 57 -6.24 -22.21 -3.06
CA ASN A 57 -6.27 -23.63 -2.66
C ASN A 57 -4.99 -24.15 -1.98
N SER A 58 -4.28 -23.29 -1.25
CA SER A 58 -3.07 -23.67 -0.51
C SER A 58 -3.42 -24.59 0.66
N ALA A 59 -2.99 -25.85 0.59
CA ALA A 59 -3.16 -26.82 1.68
C ALA A 59 -2.54 -26.32 2.98
N LYS A 60 -1.33 -25.74 2.91
CA LYS A 60 -0.63 -25.21 4.09
C LYS A 60 -1.43 -24.12 4.80
N ALA A 61 -2.02 -23.21 4.01
CA ALA A 61 -2.82 -22.13 4.58
C ALA A 61 -4.13 -22.66 5.18
N LYS A 62 -4.82 -23.59 4.50
CA LYS A 62 -6.02 -24.27 5.04
C LYS A 62 -5.72 -24.97 6.37
N SER A 63 -4.62 -25.72 6.45
CA SER A 63 -4.21 -26.39 7.69
C SER A 63 -3.99 -25.41 8.85
N THR A 64 -3.26 -24.31 8.61
CA THR A 64 -3.00 -23.30 9.64
C THR A 64 -4.29 -22.62 10.10
N LEU A 65 -5.20 -22.28 9.19
CA LEU A 65 -6.50 -21.70 9.53
C LEU A 65 -7.36 -22.65 10.38
N LYS A 66 -7.33 -23.96 10.14
CA LYS A 66 -8.10 -24.93 10.93
C LYS A 66 -7.57 -25.10 12.36
N ILE A 67 -6.25 -24.96 12.57
CA ILE A 67 -5.60 -25.28 13.84
C ILE A 67 -5.45 -24.04 14.74
N VAL A 68 -4.93 -22.94 14.19
CA VAL A 68 -4.49 -21.78 14.98
C VAL A 68 -5.57 -20.71 15.04
N TYR A 69 -6.22 -20.42 13.91
CA TYR A 69 -7.13 -19.28 13.78
C TYR A 69 -8.48 -19.40 14.49
N PRO A 70 -9.01 -20.59 14.90
CA PRO A 70 -10.17 -20.63 15.79
C PRO A 70 -9.86 -19.97 17.14
N LEU A 71 -8.67 -20.25 17.70
CA LEU A 71 -8.23 -19.66 18.96
C LEU A 71 -7.97 -18.16 18.80
N VAL A 72 -7.30 -17.75 17.72
CA VAL A 72 -7.09 -16.32 17.41
C VAL A 72 -8.43 -15.59 17.35
N ALA A 73 -9.41 -16.12 16.63
CA ALA A 73 -10.72 -15.48 16.51
C ALA A 73 -11.47 -15.39 17.85
N VAL A 74 -11.42 -16.44 18.69
CA VAL A 74 -12.02 -16.43 20.03
C VAL A 74 -11.33 -15.41 20.93
N PHE A 75 -10.00 -15.38 20.96
CA PHE A 75 -9.25 -14.44 21.78
C PHE A 75 -9.39 -13.00 21.30
N SER A 76 -9.48 -12.75 20.00
CA SER A 76 -9.85 -11.43 19.46
C SER A 76 -11.24 -11.02 19.95
N LEU A 77 -12.25 -11.91 19.89
CA LEU A 77 -13.58 -11.59 20.43
C LEU A 77 -13.54 -11.21 21.91
N LEU A 78 -12.73 -11.90 22.74
CA LEU A 78 -12.54 -11.55 24.15
C LEU A 78 -11.78 -10.22 24.33
N GLY A 79 -10.85 -9.90 23.42
CA GLY A 79 -10.08 -8.66 23.40
C GLY A 79 -10.82 -7.44 22.84
N THR A 80 -12.07 -7.59 22.38
CA THR A 80 -12.84 -6.51 21.74
C THR A 80 -12.91 -5.24 22.59
N ALA A 81 -13.12 -5.39 23.91
CA ALA A 81 -13.23 -4.24 24.80
C ALA A 81 -11.92 -3.42 24.87
N GLU A 82 -10.78 -4.11 24.91
CA GLU A 82 -9.45 -3.50 24.92
C GLU A 82 -9.10 -2.90 23.55
N TYR A 83 -9.39 -3.62 22.47
CA TYR A 83 -9.19 -3.10 21.11
C TYR A 83 -9.96 -1.80 20.88
N CYS A 84 -11.20 -1.75 21.37
CA CYS A 84 -12.08 -0.61 21.14
C CYS A 84 -12.03 0.45 22.25
N SER A 85 -11.22 0.26 23.29
CA SER A 85 -10.92 1.32 24.26
C SER A 85 -9.83 2.28 23.76
N MET A 86 -9.16 1.96 22.66
CA MET A 86 -8.20 2.88 22.04
C MET A 86 -8.92 4.14 21.59
N GLU A 87 -8.41 5.27 22.04
CA GLU A 87 -8.90 6.58 21.66
C GLU A 87 -7.75 7.40 21.06
N LYS A 88 -8.07 8.09 19.98
CA LYS A 88 -7.16 9.05 19.39
C LYS A 88 -7.15 10.29 20.29
N THR A 89 -6.05 10.51 21.00
CA THR A 89 -5.80 11.70 21.82
C THR A 89 -4.65 12.50 21.24
N MET A 90 -4.51 13.77 21.64
CA MET A 90 -3.35 14.60 21.28
C MET A 90 -2.01 13.99 21.77
N GLU A 91 -2.01 13.27 22.90
CA GLU A 91 -0.83 12.55 23.39
C GLU A 91 -0.47 11.32 22.53
N ASN A 92 -1.48 10.76 21.85
CA ASN A 92 -1.33 9.57 21.01
C ASN A 92 -1.19 9.89 19.52
N THR A 93 -1.24 11.18 19.19
CA THR A 93 -1.24 11.77 17.83
C THR A 93 -0.31 12.99 17.83
N PRO A 94 1.02 12.81 17.94
CA PRO A 94 1.92 13.95 18.02
C PRO A 94 1.77 14.85 16.79
N ASN A 95 1.63 16.15 17.00
CA ASN A 95 1.55 17.16 15.94
C ASN A 95 2.91 17.37 15.25
N ARG A 96 3.41 16.35 14.55
CA ARG A 96 4.71 16.35 13.87
C ARG A 96 4.77 17.38 12.74
N ASN A 97 3.61 17.80 12.23
CA ASN A 97 3.48 18.74 11.13
C ASN A 97 3.24 20.18 11.61
N ASN A 98 3.32 20.45 12.92
CA ASN A 98 3.13 21.78 13.51
C ASN A 98 1.85 22.50 13.06
N LEU A 99 0.76 21.73 12.89
CA LEU A 99 -0.56 22.27 12.56
C LEU A 99 -1.06 23.18 13.69
N ASP A 100 -1.79 24.24 13.34
CA ASP A 100 -2.42 25.08 14.35
C ASP A 100 -3.55 24.31 15.09
N PRO A 101 -3.93 24.73 16.31
CA PRO A 101 -4.93 24.01 17.10
C PRO A 101 -6.29 23.83 16.43
N VAL A 102 -6.75 24.81 15.64
CA VAL A 102 -8.04 24.77 14.94
C VAL A 102 -8.00 23.71 13.85
N THR A 103 -6.93 23.70 13.04
CA THR A 103 -6.71 22.68 12.01
C THR A 103 -6.62 21.28 12.61
N MET A 104 -5.93 21.11 13.74
CA MET A 104 -5.87 19.81 14.43
C MET A 104 -7.24 19.32 14.87
N GLU A 105 -8.05 20.17 15.50
CA GLU A 105 -9.39 19.80 15.97
C GLU A 105 -10.29 19.33 14.81
N ILE A 106 -10.29 20.09 13.70
CA ILE A 106 -11.06 19.75 12.51
C ILE A 106 -10.57 18.41 11.92
N TYR A 107 -9.26 18.21 11.79
CA TYR A 107 -8.68 16.99 11.24
C TYR A 107 -8.95 15.77 12.12
N ASP A 108 -8.91 15.92 13.43
CA ASP A 108 -9.26 14.85 14.37
C ASP A 108 -10.73 14.47 14.27
N SER A 109 -11.63 15.44 14.10
CA SER A 109 -13.04 15.19 13.84
C SER A 109 -13.26 14.37 12.56
N ILE A 110 -12.59 14.74 11.46
CA ILE A 110 -12.66 13.99 10.18
C ILE A 110 -12.11 12.57 10.34
N ASN A 111 -11.03 12.41 11.09
CA ASN A 111 -10.40 11.13 11.37
C ASN A 111 -11.27 10.20 12.23
N GLN A 112 -12.27 10.74 12.92
CA GLN A 112 -13.31 9.98 13.63
C GLN A 112 -14.53 9.63 12.75
N LEU A 113 -14.35 9.61 11.42
CA LEU A 113 -15.36 9.21 10.42
C LEU A 113 -16.17 7.96 10.80
N ILE A 114 -15.52 6.94 11.38
CA ILE A 114 -16.17 5.68 11.77
C ILE A 114 -16.53 5.77 13.26
N PRO A 115 -17.83 5.80 13.63
CA PRO A 115 -18.24 5.90 15.02
C PRO A 115 -17.76 4.72 15.86
N LYS A 116 -17.46 4.96 17.14
CA LYS A 116 -16.95 3.93 18.07
C LYS A 116 -17.79 2.65 18.04
N GLY A 117 -19.12 2.74 18.12
CA GLY A 117 -20.00 1.57 18.06
C GLY A 117 -19.87 0.76 16.76
N MET A 118 -19.55 1.41 15.63
CA MET A 118 -19.29 0.74 14.37
C MET A 118 -17.92 0.06 14.36
N ILE A 119 -16.89 0.65 14.96
CA ILE A 119 -15.57 0.01 15.15
C ILE A 119 -15.72 -1.28 15.97
N TRP A 120 -16.48 -1.23 17.07
CA TRP A 120 -16.81 -2.42 17.87
C TRP A 120 -17.49 -3.51 17.03
N ALA A 121 -18.51 -3.14 16.26
CA ALA A 121 -19.24 -4.08 15.43
C ALA A 121 -18.35 -4.68 14.33
N LEU A 122 -17.52 -3.87 13.66
CA LEU A 122 -16.60 -4.31 12.61
C LEU A 122 -15.60 -5.34 13.14
N TYR A 123 -14.97 -5.06 14.28
CA TYR A 123 -13.99 -5.95 14.89
C TYR A 123 -14.59 -7.28 15.35
N ALA A 124 -15.77 -7.22 15.97
CA ALA A 124 -16.50 -8.41 16.37
C ALA A 124 -16.95 -9.24 15.15
N LEU A 125 -17.53 -8.59 14.13
CA LEU A 125 -18.00 -9.26 12.91
C LEU A 125 -16.85 -9.86 12.10
N GLN A 126 -15.72 -9.19 12.05
CA GLN A 126 -14.51 -9.69 11.44
C GLN A 126 -14.03 -10.97 12.12
N SER A 127 -13.88 -10.94 13.44
CA SER A 127 -13.43 -12.09 14.23
C SER A 127 -14.43 -13.24 14.14
N PHE A 128 -15.73 -12.93 14.15
CA PHE A 128 -16.79 -13.93 13.97
C PHE A 128 -16.77 -14.56 12.57
N ALA A 129 -16.59 -13.76 11.51
CA ALA A 129 -16.47 -14.27 10.14
C ALA A 129 -15.26 -15.20 9.99
N LEU A 130 -14.13 -14.86 10.60
CA LEU A 130 -12.94 -15.71 10.66
C LEU A 130 -13.22 -17.02 11.40
N LEU A 131 -13.89 -16.97 12.55
CA LEU A 131 -14.26 -18.16 13.32
C LEU A 131 -15.16 -19.10 12.51
N LEU A 132 -16.22 -18.56 11.89
CA LEU A 132 -17.13 -19.32 11.03
C LEU A 132 -16.40 -19.91 9.83
N LEU A 133 -15.47 -19.18 9.22
CA LEU A 133 -14.65 -19.69 8.14
C LEU A 133 -13.81 -20.89 8.59
N CYS A 134 -13.15 -20.78 9.74
CA CYS A 134 -12.33 -21.85 10.29
C CYS A 134 -13.19 -23.09 10.63
N ALA A 135 -14.36 -22.90 11.25
CA ALA A 135 -15.30 -23.97 11.54
C ALA A 135 -15.79 -24.65 10.25
N HIS A 136 -16.15 -23.87 9.22
CA HIS A 136 -16.57 -24.41 7.93
C HIS A 136 -15.46 -25.24 7.25
N LEU A 137 -14.21 -24.76 7.29
CA LEU A 137 -13.07 -25.50 6.75
C LEU A 137 -12.80 -26.79 7.54
N LEU A 138 -12.93 -26.75 8.86
CA LEU A 138 -12.75 -27.92 9.73
C LEU A 138 -13.83 -28.98 9.49
N LEU A 139 -15.10 -28.57 9.41
CA LEU A 139 -16.23 -29.47 9.14
C LEU A 139 -16.15 -30.09 7.74
N ARG A 140 -15.70 -29.33 6.73
CA ARG A 140 -15.60 -29.82 5.35
C ARG A 140 -14.41 -30.75 5.15
N ASP A 141 -13.23 -30.37 5.66
CA ASP A 141 -11.96 -31.02 5.32
C ASP A 141 -11.45 -31.96 6.43
N GLY A 142 -12.03 -31.91 7.63
CA GLY A 142 -11.54 -32.63 8.82
C GLY A 142 -10.17 -32.14 9.30
N LEU A 143 -9.59 -32.84 10.28
CA LEU A 143 -8.22 -32.61 10.77
C LEU A 143 -7.36 -33.86 10.58
N GLY A 144 -6.19 -33.71 9.95
CA GLY A 144 -5.25 -34.81 9.73
C GLY A 144 -3.86 -34.55 10.32
N LYS A 145 -3.09 -35.62 10.56
CA LYS A 145 -1.69 -35.51 11.06
C LYS A 145 -0.78 -34.63 10.18
N LYS A 146 -1.04 -34.60 8.87
CA LYS A 146 -0.29 -33.76 7.92
C LYS A 146 -0.57 -32.26 8.12
N ASP A 147 -1.72 -31.88 8.68
CA ASP A 147 -2.06 -30.48 8.92
C ASP A 147 -1.12 -29.83 9.94
N PHE A 148 -0.70 -30.58 10.97
CA PHE A 148 0.24 -30.08 11.98
C PHE A 148 1.62 -29.75 11.41
N ARG A 149 2.06 -30.44 10.34
CA ARG A 149 3.33 -30.11 9.66
C ARG A 149 3.28 -28.76 8.96
N SER A 150 2.08 -28.28 8.58
CA SER A 150 1.91 -26.98 7.94
C SER A 150 2.17 -25.80 8.90
N LEU A 151 2.12 -26.05 10.22
CA LEU A 151 2.42 -25.02 11.24
C LEU A 151 3.86 -24.53 11.18
N LEU A 152 4.79 -25.32 10.64
CA LEU A 152 6.17 -24.90 10.39
C LEU A 152 6.27 -23.69 9.44
N PHE A 153 5.22 -23.43 8.65
CA PHE A 153 5.17 -22.27 7.74
C PHE A 153 4.52 -21.04 8.39
N LEU A 154 3.91 -21.15 9.58
CA LEU A 154 3.29 -20.01 10.26
C LEU A 154 4.26 -18.83 10.49
N PRO A 155 5.50 -19.05 10.97
CA PRO A 155 6.45 -17.95 11.14
C PRO A 155 6.74 -17.20 9.83
N LEU A 156 6.78 -17.91 8.69
CA LEU A 156 6.98 -17.29 7.39
C LEU A 156 5.78 -16.42 6.99
N PHE A 157 4.55 -16.86 7.24
CA PHE A 157 3.34 -16.08 6.96
C PHE A 157 3.28 -14.80 7.81
N VAL A 158 3.65 -14.90 9.09
CA VAL A 158 3.76 -13.75 9.99
C VAL A 158 4.84 -12.79 9.50
N LEU A 159 6.03 -13.30 9.16
CA LEU A 159 7.16 -12.46 8.73
C LEU A 159 6.83 -11.64 7.47
N VAL A 160 6.20 -12.24 6.46
CA VAL A 160 5.89 -11.52 5.21
C VAL A 160 4.73 -10.53 5.36
N CYS A 161 3.91 -10.66 6.41
CA CYS A 161 2.81 -9.76 6.73
C CYS A 161 3.08 -8.92 7.98
N LEU A 162 4.34 -8.88 8.45
CA LEU A 162 4.71 -8.19 9.67
C LEU A 162 4.39 -6.70 9.50
N PRO A 163 3.51 -6.11 10.35
CA PRO A 163 3.22 -4.69 10.28
C PRO A 163 4.52 -3.92 10.52
N LEU A 164 4.90 -3.04 9.60
CA LEU A 164 6.20 -2.35 9.67
C LEU A 164 6.24 -1.32 10.80
N ASN A 165 5.09 -1.00 11.40
CA ASN A 165 4.96 -0.17 12.59
C ASN A 165 5.76 -0.67 13.79
N VAL A 166 6.01 -1.98 13.89
CA VAL A 166 6.85 -2.55 14.95
C VAL A 166 8.30 -2.01 14.91
N LEU A 167 8.71 -1.41 13.80
CA LEU A 167 10.04 -0.82 13.62
C LEU A 167 10.19 0.57 14.26
N SER A 168 9.09 1.24 14.63
CA SER A 168 9.16 2.56 15.27
C SER A 168 9.77 2.48 16.68
N TYR A 169 9.49 1.40 17.41
CA TYR A 169 9.92 1.23 18.80
C TYR A 169 11.44 1.00 18.96
N PRO A 170 12.12 0.16 18.16
CA PRO A 170 13.58 0.04 18.23
C PRO A 170 14.34 1.32 17.88
N LEU A 171 13.81 2.15 16.98
CA LEU A 171 14.47 3.38 16.54
C LEU A 171 14.55 4.41 17.68
N SER A 172 13.52 4.52 18.54
CA SER A 172 13.51 5.44 19.68
C SER A 172 14.55 5.08 20.75
N LEU A 173 15.00 3.82 20.78
CA LEU A 173 16.02 3.31 21.71
C LEU A 173 17.44 3.38 21.13
N SER A 174 17.59 3.81 19.87
CA SER A 174 18.86 3.78 19.17
C SER A 174 19.79 4.95 19.58
N PRO A 175 21.11 4.73 19.65
CA PRO A 175 22.07 5.81 19.88
C PRO A 175 22.10 6.78 18.69
N SER A 176 22.44 8.05 18.95
CA SER A 176 22.40 9.14 17.96
C SER A 176 23.16 8.82 16.66
N TRP A 177 24.36 8.25 16.76
CA TRP A 177 25.16 7.90 15.57
C TRP A 177 24.45 6.91 14.64
N LEU A 178 23.65 6.00 15.19
CA LEU A 178 22.90 5.02 14.40
C LEU A 178 21.70 5.68 13.74
N SER A 179 21.02 6.58 14.45
CA SER A 179 19.93 7.40 13.89
C SER A 179 20.43 8.26 12.71
N ASP A 180 21.59 8.91 12.86
CA ASP A 180 22.21 9.72 11.81
C ASP A 180 22.62 8.87 10.61
N PHE A 181 23.25 7.71 10.85
CA PHE A 181 23.62 6.79 9.76
C PHE A 181 22.39 6.27 9.02
N LEU A 182 21.30 5.96 9.71
CA LEU A 182 20.06 5.44 9.13
C LEU A 182 19.23 6.52 8.44
N ARG A 183 19.57 7.80 8.56
CA ARG A 183 18.82 8.89 7.93
C ARG A 183 18.86 8.75 6.40
N PHE A 184 17.69 8.83 5.79
CA PHE A 184 17.60 8.86 4.34
C PHE A 184 17.85 10.28 3.83
N GLU A 185 18.78 10.40 2.87
CA GLU A 185 19.11 11.65 2.19
C GLU A 185 19.30 11.37 0.70
N ASN A 186 18.99 12.35 -0.14
CA ASN A 186 19.23 12.22 -1.57
C ASN A 186 20.72 12.06 -1.85
N PHE A 187 21.02 11.10 -2.71
CA PHE A 187 22.37 10.73 -3.12
C PHE A 187 23.23 10.17 -1.98
N SER A 188 22.61 9.71 -0.88
CA SER A 188 23.30 8.96 0.17
C SER A 188 23.48 7.48 -0.20
N PHE A 189 24.23 6.75 0.63
CA PHE A 189 24.34 5.29 0.54
C PHE A 189 22.97 4.61 0.45
N TRP A 190 22.01 5.04 1.27
CA TRP A 190 20.67 4.46 1.30
C TRP A 190 19.86 4.74 0.04
N HIS A 191 20.02 5.92 -0.55
CA HIS A 191 19.39 6.24 -1.83
C HIS A 191 19.88 5.30 -2.92
N PHE A 192 21.20 5.16 -3.10
CA PHE A 192 21.77 4.25 -4.09
C PHE A 192 21.45 2.78 -3.79
N LEU A 193 21.41 2.38 -2.53
CA LEU A 193 21.01 1.03 -2.15
C LEU A 193 19.55 0.78 -2.55
N SER A 194 18.62 1.70 -2.25
CA SER A 194 17.21 1.56 -2.62
C SER A 194 17.03 1.43 -4.14
N LEU A 195 17.75 2.23 -4.93
CA LEU A 195 17.79 2.13 -6.39
C LEU A 195 18.35 0.79 -6.87
N ALA A 196 19.39 0.26 -6.24
CA ALA A 196 19.98 -1.03 -6.58
C ALA A 196 19.06 -2.21 -6.21
N LEU A 197 18.28 -2.10 -5.13
CA LEU A 197 17.36 -3.14 -4.71
C LEU A 197 16.27 -3.41 -5.76
N VAL A 198 15.82 -2.40 -6.50
CA VAL A 198 14.78 -2.56 -7.53
C VAL A 198 15.14 -3.61 -8.59
N PRO A 199 16.26 -3.50 -9.34
CA PRO A 199 16.66 -4.52 -10.29
C PRO A 199 17.10 -5.82 -9.61
N ILE A 200 17.76 -5.78 -8.44
CA ILE A 200 18.23 -6.99 -7.74
C ILE A 200 17.05 -7.88 -7.35
N PHE A 201 16.06 -7.35 -6.64
CA PHE A 201 14.89 -8.11 -6.22
C PHE A 201 14.07 -8.62 -7.41
N THR A 202 13.90 -7.79 -8.45
CA THR A 202 13.18 -8.17 -9.66
C THR A 202 13.89 -9.32 -10.38
N LEU A 203 15.22 -9.26 -10.52
CA LEU A 203 16.01 -10.32 -11.15
C LEU A 203 16.00 -11.60 -10.31
N LEU A 204 16.18 -11.52 -9.00
CA LEU A 204 16.11 -12.68 -8.10
C LEU A 204 14.75 -13.39 -8.22
N ALA A 205 13.66 -12.63 -8.15
CA ALA A 205 12.31 -13.17 -8.31
C ALA A 205 12.13 -13.80 -9.70
N TYR A 206 12.59 -13.14 -10.77
CA TYR A 206 12.58 -13.70 -12.11
C TYR A 206 13.35 -15.03 -12.20
N LEU A 207 14.56 -15.11 -11.63
CA LEU A 207 15.39 -16.31 -11.66
C LEU A 207 14.76 -17.48 -10.91
N ILE A 208 14.07 -17.21 -9.79
CA ILE A 208 13.33 -18.21 -9.02
C ILE A 208 12.09 -18.69 -9.79
N LEU A 209 11.34 -17.77 -10.39
CA LEU A 209 10.06 -18.05 -11.03
C LEU A 209 10.19 -18.59 -12.47
N LYS A 210 11.22 -18.22 -13.23
CA LYS A 210 11.39 -18.65 -14.63
C LYS A 210 11.51 -20.18 -14.78
N ARG A 211 11.92 -20.87 -13.73
CA ARG A 211 12.06 -22.34 -13.68
C ARG A 211 10.76 -23.05 -13.26
N LYS A 212 9.70 -22.31 -12.96
CA LYS A 212 8.40 -22.85 -12.51
C LYS A 212 7.40 -22.89 -13.68
N THR A 213 6.37 -23.72 -13.56
CA THR A 213 5.24 -23.72 -14.50
C THR A 213 4.50 -22.39 -14.46
N LYS A 214 3.80 -22.00 -15.54
CA LYS A 214 3.03 -20.74 -15.61
C LYS A 214 2.02 -20.62 -14.48
N GLU A 215 1.35 -21.71 -14.11
CA GLU A 215 0.42 -21.75 -12.98
C GLU A 215 1.11 -21.44 -11.65
N ARG A 216 2.31 -22.00 -11.43
CA ARG A 216 3.10 -21.74 -10.22
C ARG A 216 3.66 -20.32 -10.19
N GLN A 217 4.06 -19.79 -11.35
CA GLN A 217 4.46 -18.38 -11.48
C GLN A 217 3.30 -17.48 -11.06
N LEU A 218 2.13 -17.68 -11.64
CA LEU A 218 0.93 -16.88 -11.35
C LEU A 218 0.49 -17.01 -9.88
N TYR A 219 0.56 -18.21 -9.30
CA TYR A 219 0.30 -18.44 -7.88
C TYR A 219 1.17 -17.54 -7.00
N TRP A 220 2.50 -17.51 -7.23
CA TRP A 220 3.41 -16.71 -6.40
C TRP A 220 3.26 -15.21 -6.64
N LEU A 221 3.00 -14.78 -7.88
CA LEU A 221 2.68 -13.39 -8.18
C LEU A 221 1.41 -12.94 -7.44
N ARG A 222 0.37 -13.78 -7.39
CA ARG A 222 -0.86 -13.48 -6.64
C ARG A 222 -0.62 -13.40 -5.13
N VAL A 223 0.19 -14.29 -4.57
CA VAL A 223 0.61 -14.24 -3.15
C VAL A 223 1.33 -12.91 -2.86
N MET A 224 2.30 -12.52 -3.69
CA MET A 224 3.01 -11.25 -3.54
C MET A 224 2.08 -10.03 -3.71
N ALA A 225 1.08 -10.11 -4.58
CA ALA A 225 0.08 -9.04 -4.74
C ALA A 225 -0.83 -8.90 -3.51
N ILE A 226 -1.19 -10.01 -2.85
CA ILE A 226 -1.91 -9.96 -1.58
C ILE A 226 -1.03 -9.31 -0.51
N VAL A 227 0.24 -9.71 -0.41
CA VAL A 227 1.21 -9.09 0.53
C VAL A 227 1.35 -7.59 0.28
N LEU A 228 1.44 -7.17 -0.99
CA LEU A 228 1.46 -5.76 -1.36
C LEU A 228 0.21 -5.03 -0.85
N LEU A 229 -0.99 -5.60 -1.00
CA LEU A 229 -2.22 -4.98 -0.51
C LEU A 229 -2.30 -4.93 1.02
N ILE A 230 -1.78 -5.94 1.72
CA ILE A 230 -1.72 -5.94 3.19
C ILE A 230 -0.84 -4.78 3.68
N HIS A 231 0.37 -4.63 3.12
CA HIS A 231 1.26 -3.53 3.48
C HIS A 231 0.73 -2.17 3.01
N PHE A 232 -0.03 -2.15 1.92
CA PHE A 232 -0.69 -0.95 1.44
C PHE A 232 -1.82 -0.48 2.36
N ALA A 233 -2.67 -1.37 2.83
CA ALA A 233 -3.69 -1.04 3.82
C ALA A 233 -3.05 -0.73 5.19
N GLY A 234 -1.92 -1.37 5.51
CA GLY A 234 -1.23 -1.19 6.78
C GLY A 234 -0.63 0.18 7.04
N LYS A 235 -0.43 1.00 6.01
CA LYS A 235 -0.09 2.41 6.23
C LYS A 235 -1.29 3.23 6.72
N ASP A 236 -2.52 2.91 6.28
CA ASP A 236 -3.67 3.83 6.31
C ASP A 236 -4.12 4.22 7.72
N SER A 237 -4.11 3.30 8.68
CA SER A 237 -4.48 3.61 10.07
C SER A 237 -3.49 4.56 10.76
N MET A 238 -2.26 4.64 10.24
CA MET A 238 -1.20 5.48 10.79
C MET A 238 -1.12 6.82 10.06
N LEU A 239 -1.59 6.86 8.80
CA LEU A 239 -1.90 8.13 8.11
C LEU A 239 -2.91 8.95 8.91
N ILE A 240 -3.87 8.30 9.56
CA ILE A 240 -4.94 8.93 10.35
C ILE A 240 -4.41 9.49 11.69
N GLY A 241 -3.15 9.23 12.08
CA GLY A 241 -2.60 9.58 13.40
C GLY A 241 -1.22 10.24 13.47
N ASP A 242 -0.32 10.01 12.51
CA ASP A 242 1.09 10.42 12.67
C ASP A 242 1.63 11.33 11.54
N GLY A 243 0.80 11.65 10.54
CA GLY A 243 1.16 12.62 9.50
C GLY A 243 2.21 12.13 8.50
N TYR A 244 2.18 10.84 8.13
CA TYR A 244 3.01 10.30 7.05
C TYR A 244 2.79 11.09 5.75
N ASN A 245 3.85 11.48 5.03
CA ASN A 245 3.83 12.06 3.68
C ASN A 245 2.56 12.84 3.30
N ILE A 246 2.37 14.06 3.79
CA ILE A 246 1.20 14.92 3.48
C ILE A 246 -0.20 14.39 3.92
N TYR A 247 -0.31 13.18 4.48
CA TYR A 247 -1.57 12.56 4.89
C TYR A 247 -1.86 12.84 6.37
N ASN A 248 -2.64 13.88 6.65
CA ASN A 248 -3.07 14.22 8.02
C ASN A 248 -4.53 13.80 8.32
N ILE A 249 -5.28 13.46 7.29
CA ILE A 249 -6.69 13.08 7.40
C ILE A 249 -7.03 11.84 6.60
N ALA A 250 -8.10 11.14 6.98
CA ALA A 250 -8.61 9.97 6.29
C ALA A 250 -8.89 10.22 4.79
N LEU A 251 -9.30 11.44 4.41
CA LEU A 251 -9.50 11.81 3.00
C LEU A 251 -8.20 11.83 2.21
N SER A 252 -7.06 12.09 2.84
CA SER A 252 -5.77 11.98 2.18
C SER A 252 -5.50 10.51 1.79
N SER A 253 -5.99 9.53 2.55
CA SER A 253 -5.76 8.09 2.30
C SER A 253 -6.51 7.55 1.07
N ILE A 254 -7.32 8.37 0.40
CA ILE A 254 -7.97 7.96 -0.86
C ILE A 254 -6.86 7.61 -1.87
N PRO A 255 -6.88 6.41 -2.48
CA PRO A 255 -5.74 5.86 -3.20
C PRO A 255 -5.59 6.44 -4.61
N LEU A 256 -5.58 7.77 -4.77
CA LEU A 256 -5.54 8.47 -6.07
C LEU A 256 -4.12 8.80 -6.55
N PHE A 257 -3.10 8.51 -5.75
CA PHE A 257 -1.73 8.52 -6.26
C PHE A 257 -1.52 7.43 -7.30
N ILE A 258 -0.76 7.72 -8.36
CA ILE A 258 -0.54 6.79 -9.47
C ILE A 258 0.00 5.43 -8.99
N CYS A 259 0.87 5.45 -7.97
CA CYS A 259 1.42 4.25 -7.38
C CYS A 259 0.43 3.52 -6.49
N ASP A 260 -0.57 4.19 -5.91
CA ASP A 260 -1.60 3.57 -5.05
C ASP A 260 -2.66 2.86 -5.89
N ILE A 261 -3.19 3.54 -6.92
CA ILE A 261 -4.05 2.91 -7.93
C ILE A 261 -3.33 1.71 -8.57
N GLY A 262 -2.02 1.84 -8.82
CA GLY A 262 -1.20 0.79 -9.40
C GLY A 262 -1.22 -0.53 -8.62
N LYS A 263 -1.26 -0.48 -7.28
CA LYS A 263 -1.32 -1.67 -6.43
C LYS A 263 -2.61 -2.45 -6.67
N ILE A 264 -3.73 -1.73 -6.82
CA ILE A 264 -5.04 -2.29 -7.14
C ILE A 264 -5.04 -2.85 -8.57
N ILE A 265 -4.53 -2.11 -9.55
CA ILE A 265 -4.48 -2.55 -10.96
C ILE A 265 -3.66 -3.82 -11.12
N VAL A 266 -2.49 -3.90 -10.48
CA VAL A 266 -1.63 -5.10 -10.52
C VAL A 266 -2.32 -6.28 -9.87
N PHE A 267 -2.96 -6.09 -8.72
CA PHE A 267 -3.75 -7.13 -8.08
C PHE A 267 -4.84 -7.66 -9.03
N LEU A 268 -5.64 -6.77 -9.62
CA LEU A 268 -6.68 -7.14 -10.58
C LEU A 268 -6.10 -7.81 -11.83
N ALA A 269 -4.96 -7.35 -12.35
CA ALA A 269 -4.30 -7.95 -13.51
C ALA A 269 -3.97 -9.42 -13.27
N LEU A 270 -3.42 -9.74 -12.10
CA LEU A 270 -2.99 -11.09 -11.73
C LEU A 270 -4.17 -12.02 -11.42
N PHE A 271 -5.22 -11.53 -10.78
CA PHE A 271 -6.39 -12.33 -10.45
C PHE A 271 -7.32 -12.53 -11.65
N LEU A 272 -7.60 -11.48 -12.42
CA LEU A 272 -8.49 -11.53 -13.58
C LEU A 272 -7.80 -12.00 -14.87
N ASN A 273 -6.47 -12.01 -14.88
CA ASN A 273 -5.63 -12.39 -16.02
C ASN A 273 -5.99 -11.62 -17.31
N LYS A 274 -6.26 -10.32 -17.19
CA LYS A 274 -6.68 -9.47 -18.32
C LYS A 274 -5.49 -8.72 -18.92
N LYS A 275 -5.25 -8.92 -20.22
CA LYS A 275 -4.17 -8.26 -20.96
C LYS A 275 -4.13 -6.75 -20.75
N ARG A 276 -5.27 -6.06 -20.86
CA ARG A 276 -5.35 -4.60 -20.70
C ARG A 276 -4.83 -4.12 -19.34
N LEU A 277 -5.07 -4.88 -18.27
CA LEU A 277 -4.58 -4.53 -16.93
C LEU A 277 -3.08 -4.78 -16.81
N TYR A 278 -2.55 -5.83 -17.43
CA TYR A 278 -1.10 -6.03 -17.53
C TYR A 278 -0.43 -4.92 -18.35
N ASP A 279 -1.06 -4.47 -19.43
CA ASP A 279 -0.55 -3.40 -20.27
C ASP A 279 -0.48 -2.08 -19.48
N ILE A 280 -1.51 -1.76 -18.71
CA ILE A 280 -1.54 -0.59 -17.81
C ILE A 280 -0.47 -0.72 -16.71
N ALA A 281 -0.42 -1.87 -16.02
CA ALA A 281 0.58 -2.13 -14.99
C ALA A 281 2.00 -1.95 -15.50
N PHE A 282 2.33 -2.58 -16.64
CA PHE A 282 3.66 -2.53 -17.21
C PHE A 282 4.04 -1.17 -17.82
N PHE A 283 3.12 -0.44 -18.43
CA PHE A 283 3.49 0.82 -19.09
C PHE A 283 3.49 2.02 -18.13
N VAL A 284 2.47 2.10 -17.26
CA VAL A 284 2.26 3.24 -16.36
C VAL A 284 2.89 2.97 -15.01
N HIS A 285 2.52 1.85 -14.37
CA HIS A 285 2.80 1.67 -12.95
C HIS A 285 4.23 1.20 -12.65
N SER A 286 4.91 0.47 -13.55
CA SER A 286 6.34 0.20 -13.35
C SER A 286 7.19 1.46 -13.50
N ALA A 287 6.88 2.32 -14.46
CA ALA A 287 7.57 3.59 -14.64
C ALA A 287 7.28 4.53 -13.46
N GLY A 288 6.01 4.66 -13.06
CA GLY A 288 5.62 5.39 -11.84
C GLY A 288 6.37 4.87 -10.60
N ALA A 289 6.37 3.56 -10.38
CA ALA A 289 7.05 2.95 -9.23
C ALA A 289 8.57 3.20 -9.21
N VAL A 290 9.24 3.20 -10.37
CA VAL A 290 10.69 3.45 -10.42
C VAL A 290 11.01 4.93 -10.25
N THR A 291 10.18 5.83 -10.79
CA THR A 291 10.43 7.29 -10.71
C THR A 291 10.46 7.79 -9.28
N VAL A 292 9.66 7.18 -8.40
CA VAL A 292 9.64 7.49 -6.97
C VAL A 292 11.01 7.33 -6.32
N PHE A 293 11.82 6.36 -6.77
CA PHE A 293 13.19 6.19 -6.27
C PHE A 293 14.17 7.26 -6.76
N PHE A 294 13.78 8.13 -7.70
CA PHE A 294 14.59 9.26 -8.16
C PHE A 294 14.02 10.60 -7.68
N TYR A 295 12.69 10.70 -7.50
CA TYR A 295 11.96 11.90 -7.10
C TYR A 295 12.01 12.21 -5.59
N PHE A 296 12.83 11.50 -4.82
CA PHE A 296 13.04 11.80 -3.40
C PHE A 296 13.63 13.23 -3.13
N GLY A 297 13.94 14.06 -4.12
CA GLY A 297 14.45 15.44 -3.93
C GLY A 297 13.45 16.51 -4.38
N ARG A 298 13.22 17.62 -3.67
CA ARG A 298 14.08 18.40 -2.76
C ARG A 298 13.28 18.78 -1.50
N ILE A 299 13.91 18.88 -0.33
CA ILE A 299 13.34 19.48 0.92
C ILE A 299 12.37 18.57 1.73
N GLN A 300 12.60 17.26 1.82
CA GLN A 300 11.84 16.43 2.79
C GLN A 300 12.79 15.59 3.64
N ASN A 301 12.66 15.72 4.97
CA ASN A 301 13.24 14.81 5.94
C ASN A 301 12.40 13.52 5.94
N PHE A 302 12.81 12.53 5.13
CA PHE A 302 12.12 11.22 5.07
C PHE A 302 12.34 10.36 6.33
N GLY A 303 13.09 10.86 7.32
CA GLY A 303 13.42 10.15 8.54
C GLY A 303 14.46 9.04 8.33
N ALA A 304 14.50 8.09 9.26
CA ALA A 304 15.37 6.93 9.18
C ALA A 304 14.82 5.89 8.19
N VAL A 305 15.70 5.15 7.50
CA VAL A 305 15.31 4.09 6.55
C VAL A 305 14.58 2.91 7.18
N ILE A 306 14.72 2.73 8.50
CA ILE A 306 13.99 1.71 9.26
C ILE A 306 12.68 2.24 9.82
N ASP A 307 12.41 3.54 9.71
CA ASP A 307 11.13 4.09 10.11
C ASP A 307 10.02 3.43 9.26
N TYR A 308 8.89 3.14 9.91
CA TYR A 308 7.78 2.45 9.26
C TYR A 308 7.30 3.21 8.02
N SER A 309 7.36 4.54 8.04
CA SER A 309 7.03 5.42 6.92
C SER A 309 7.85 5.04 5.69
N PHE A 310 9.17 5.13 5.84
CA PHE A 310 10.10 4.82 4.76
C PHE A 310 9.98 3.36 4.32
N ALA A 311 9.79 2.45 5.26
CA ALA A 311 9.68 1.02 5.00
C ALA A 311 8.41 0.67 4.21
N TYR A 312 7.23 1.18 4.60
CA TYR A 312 5.97 0.99 3.85
C TYR A 312 6.08 1.60 2.46
N PHE A 313 6.65 2.79 2.34
CA PHE A 313 6.87 3.43 1.05
C PHE A 313 7.72 2.56 0.15
N THR A 314 8.93 2.23 0.59
CA THR A 314 9.93 1.53 -0.21
C THR A 314 9.49 0.12 -0.56
N LEU A 315 8.97 -0.65 0.40
CA LEU A 315 8.54 -2.03 0.19
C LEU A 315 7.38 -2.10 -0.81
N THR A 316 6.37 -1.25 -0.66
CA THR A 316 5.19 -1.29 -1.53
C THR A 316 5.52 -0.84 -2.96
N HIS A 317 6.44 0.12 -3.15
CA HIS A 317 6.91 0.52 -4.48
C HIS A 317 7.79 -0.54 -5.13
N LEU A 318 8.67 -1.19 -4.36
CA LEU A 318 9.48 -2.31 -4.83
C LEU A 318 8.61 -3.46 -5.33
N LEU A 319 7.62 -3.86 -4.53
CA LEU A 319 6.67 -4.92 -4.90
C LEU A 319 5.80 -4.50 -6.10
N LEU A 320 5.33 -3.25 -6.15
CA LEU A 320 4.56 -2.72 -7.28
C LEU A 320 5.35 -2.79 -8.58
N PHE A 321 6.61 -2.36 -8.58
CA PHE A 321 7.50 -2.44 -9.74
C PHE A 321 7.68 -3.89 -10.19
N LEU A 322 8.07 -4.77 -9.24
CA LEU A 322 8.30 -6.18 -9.48
C LEU A 322 7.07 -6.85 -10.11
N LEU A 323 5.88 -6.62 -9.54
CA LEU A 323 4.64 -7.24 -10.02
C LEU A 323 4.12 -6.64 -11.32
N SER A 324 4.52 -5.42 -11.67
CA SER A 324 4.22 -4.80 -12.97
C SER A 324 5.10 -5.34 -14.09
N VAL A 325 6.36 -5.67 -13.79
CA VAL A 325 7.36 -6.08 -14.78
C VAL A 325 7.44 -7.60 -14.96
N LEU A 326 7.35 -8.38 -13.87
CA LEU A 326 7.52 -9.83 -13.92
C LEU A 326 6.55 -10.56 -14.85
N PRO A 327 5.25 -10.20 -14.97
CA PRO A 327 4.35 -10.85 -15.92
C PRO A 327 4.85 -10.75 -17.36
N VAL A 328 5.48 -9.64 -17.74
CA VAL A 328 6.09 -9.46 -19.07
C VAL A 328 7.39 -10.25 -19.18
N MET A 329 8.29 -10.14 -18.19
CA MET A 329 9.56 -10.87 -18.19
C MET A 329 9.40 -12.40 -18.21
N LEU A 330 8.39 -12.93 -17.53
CA LEU A 330 8.08 -14.37 -17.47
C LEU A 330 7.28 -14.86 -18.69
N GLY A 331 6.89 -13.97 -19.60
CA GLY A 331 6.08 -14.32 -20.78
C GLY A 331 4.65 -14.73 -20.42
N LEU A 332 4.09 -14.18 -19.34
CA LEU A 332 2.67 -14.31 -18.97
C LEU A 332 1.81 -13.28 -19.73
N SER A 333 2.38 -12.14 -20.08
CA SER A 333 1.78 -11.14 -20.97
C SER A 333 2.84 -10.59 -21.94
N GLU A 334 2.40 -10.15 -23.12
CA GLU A 334 3.24 -9.43 -24.08
C GLU A 334 2.72 -8.00 -24.24
N PHE A 335 3.61 -7.02 -24.05
CA PHE A 335 3.31 -5.62 -24.31
C PHE A 335 3.85 -5.21 -25.69
N LYS A 336 2.99 -4.62 -26.53
CA LYS A 336 3.34 -4.13 -27.87
C LYS A 336 3.11 -2.62 -27.94
N VAL A 337 3.86 -1.91 -28.78
CA VAL A 337 3.73 -0.45 -28.96
C VAL A 337 2.29 -0.03 -29.29
N LYS A 338 1.58 -0.84 -30.09
CA LYS A 338 0.17 -0.58 -30.43
C LYS A 338 -0.78 -0.61 -29.23
N ASP A 339 -0.40 -1.29 -28.15
CA ASP A 339 -1.21 -1.46 -26.95
C ASP A 339 -1.13 -0.23 -26.03
N VAL A 340 -0.19 0.70 -26.27
CA VAL A 340 0.06 1.92 -25.48
C VAL A 340 -1.16 2.84 -25.38
N LYS A 341 -2.07 2.82 -26.37
CA LYS A 341 -3.27 3.67 -26.38
C LYS A 341 -4.11 3.52 -25.11
N ILE A 342 -4.29 2.30 -24.62
CA ILE A 342 -5.12 2.04 -23.44
C ILE A 342 -4.47 2.61 -22.17
N PRO A 343 -3.20 2.31 -21.85
CA PRO A 343 -2.44 2.98 -20.79
C PRO A 343 -2.48 4.50 -20.83
N LEU A 344 -2.36 5.12 -22.02
CA LEU A 344 -2.38 6.57 -22.18
C LEU A 344 -3.73 7.19 -21.83
N VAL A 345 -4.83 6.60 -22.29
CA VAL A 345 -6.20 7.04 -21.95
C VAL A 345 -6.48 6.82 -20.47
N TYR A 346 -6.07 5.66 -19.93
CA TYR A 346 -6.16 5.36 -18.51
C TYR A 346 -5.44 6.43 -17.67
N TYR A 347 -4.22 6.80 -18.04
CA TYR A 347 -3.47 7.78 -17.27
C TYR A 347 -4.08 9.19 -17.34
N ALA A 348 -4.61 9.59 -18.50
CA ALA A 348 -5.36 10.82 -18.62
C ALA A 348 -6.58 10.84 -17.69
N PHE A 349 -7.32 9.72 -17.60
CA PHE A 349 -8.45 9.58 -16.69
C PHE A 349 -8.01 9.64 -15.22
N VAL A 350 -6.88 9.04 -14.86
CA VAL A 350 -6.32 9.12 -13.49
C VAL A 350 -6.04 10.57 -13.10
N ILE A 351 -5.39 11.35 -13.98
CA ILE A 351 -5.14 12.77 -13.72
C ILE A 351 -6.45 13.52 -13.50
N LEU A 352 -7.43 13.35 -14.40
CA LEU A 352 -8.71 14.05 -14.28
C LEU A 352 -9.43 13.72 -12.97
N VAL A 353 -9.54 12.43 -12.62
CA VAL A 353 -10.19 12.01 -11.37
C VAL A 353 -9.44 12.53 -10.15
N ALA A 354 -8.10 12.50 -10.16
CA ALA A 354 -7.29 13.07 -9.09
C ALA A 354 -7.55 14.58 -8.94
N THR A 355 -7.47 15.35 -10.03
CA THR A 355 -7.77 16.78 -10.04
C THR A 355 -9.15 17.08 -9.49
N PHE A 356 -10.20 16.46 -10.04
CA PHE A 356 -11.58 16.75 -9.62
C PHE A 356 -11.83 16.36 -8.17
N THR A 357 -11.25 15.25 -7.70
CA THR A 357 -11.37 14.84 -6.29
C THR A 357 -10.65 15.82 -5.36
N SER A 358 -9.44 16.25 -5.74
CA SER A 358 -8.70 17.25 -4.98
C SER A 358 -9.46 18.57 -4.90
N VAL A 359 -9.97 19.08 -6.04
CA VAL A 359 -10.79 20.30 -6.11
C VAL A 359 -12.04 20.17 -5.24
N LEU A 360 -12.72 19.03 -5.28
CA LEU A 360 -13.91 18.77 -4.47
C LEU A 360 -13.57 18.83 -2.97
N ILE A 361 -12.47 18.22 -2.55
CA ILE A 361 -12.05 18.21 -1.14
C ILE A 361 -11.58 19.59 -0.70
N THR A 362 -10.86 20.34 -1.53
CA THR A 362 -10.47 21.72 -1.25
C THR A 362 -11.70 22.61 -1.03
N ASN A 363 -12.68 22.54 -1.93
CA ASN A 363 -13.94 23.27 -1.78
C ASN A 363 -14.72 22.83 -0.54
N LEU A 364 -14.76 21.53 -0.26
CA LEU A 364 -15.39 21.01 0.95
C LEU A 364 -14.68 21.54 2.21
N SER A 365 -13.34 21.66 2.20
CA SER A 365 -12.57 22.14 3.34
C SER A 365 -12.87 23.58 3.74
N ALA A 366 -13.30 24.42 2.79
CA ALA A 366 -13.76 25.78 3.08
C ALA A 366 -14.99 25.83 3.98
N THR A 367 -15.78 24.74 4.01
CA THR A 367 -16.99 24.62 4.83
C THR A 367 -16.74 24.05 6.22
N TRP A 368 -15.53 23.56 6.50
CA TRP A 368 -15.22 22.93 7.78
C TRP A 368 -15.05 23.96 8.88
N VAL A 369 -15.66 23.66 10.02
CA VAL A 369 -15.64 24.50 11.22
C VAL A 369 -15.48 23.63 12.45
N THR A 370 -14.85 24.18 13.48
CA THR A 370 -14.85 23.61 14.84
C THR A 370 -16.24 23.71 15.48
N ASN A 371 -16.42 23.09 16.65
CA ASN A 371 -17.65 23.27 17.43
C ASN A 371 -17.87 24.71 17.90
N SER A 372 -16.80 25.52 18.01
CA SER A 372 -16.84 26.96 18.29
C SER A 372 -17.18 27.81 17.06
N GLY A 373 -17.22 27.22 15.86
CA GLY A 373 -17.49 27.92 14.60
C GLY A 373 -16.26 28.53 13.93
N GLU A 374 -15.04 28.13 14.33
CA GLU A 374 -13.80 28.61 13.73
C GLU A 374 -13.45 27.81 12.47
N HIS A 375 -13.06 28.51 11.41
CA HIS A 375 -12.70 27.92 10.12
C HIS A 375 -11.20 27.59 10.05
N LEU A 376 -10.82 26.74 9.09
CA LEU A 376 -9.42 26.51 8.75
C LEU A 376 -8.71 27.85 8.40
N SER A 377 -7.47 27.99 8.90
CA SER A 377 -6.59 29.11 8.59
C SER A 377 -6.13 29.10 7.12
N GLU A 378 -5.93 27.90 6.56
CA GLU A 378 -5.60 27.65 5.17
C GLU A 378 -6.47 26.51 4.62
N LEU A 379 -6.89 26.63 3.35
CA LEU A 379 -7.64 25.58 2.69
C LEU A 379 -6.78 24.33 2.49
N LEU A 380 -7.43 23.16 2.53
CA LEU A 380 -6.73 21.91 2.30
C LEU A 380 -6.53 21.65 0.80
N TYR A 381 -5.27 21.60 0.37
CA TYR A 381 -4.88 21.22 -0.99
C TYR A 381 -4.30 19.81 -1.03
N LEU A 382 -5.17 18.81 -1.21
CA LEU A 382 -4.73 17.42 -1.36
C LEU A 382 -4.08 17.21 -2.73
N ASN A 383 -2.76 17.07 -2.77
CA ASN A 383 -2.03 16.94 -4.02
C ASN A 383 -2.00 15.50 -4.58
N PHE A 384 -3.17 14.94 -4.91
CA PHE A 384 -3.26 13.62 -5.56
C PHE A 384 -2.60 13.66 -6.94
N ALA A 385 -1.74 12.67 -7.19
CA ALA A 385 -1.02 12.51 -8.46
C ALA A 385 -0.34 13.80 -8.96
N PHE A 386 0.07 14.67 -8.03
CA PHE A 386 0.67 15.97 -8.32
C PHE A 386 -0.22 16.92 -9.12
N THR A 387 -1.54 16.83 -9.01
CA THR A 387 -2.46 17.62 -9.86
C THR A 387 -2.71 19.04 -9.40
N GLN A 388 -2.46 19.37 -8.12
CA GLN A 388 -2.70 20.70 -7.56
C GLN A 388 -1.41 21.46 -7.26
N ILE A 389 -0.32 20.76 -6.91
CA ILE A 389 0.95 21.39 -6.54
C ILE A 389 2.05 20.81 -7.42
N CYS A 390 2.68 21.71 -8.20
CA CYS A 390 3.81 21.36 -9.04
C CYS A 390 5.01 20.92 -8.17
N PRO A 391 5.59 19.74 -8.40
CA PRO A 391 6.78 19.30 -7.65
C PRO A 391 8.03 20.08 -8.07
N LEU A 392 7.96 20.83 -9.18
CA LEU A 392 9.03 21.70 -9.65
C LEU A 392 8.61 23.16 -9.42
N PRO A 393 9.47 24.02 -8.84
CA PRO A 393 9.17 25.44 -8.64
C PRO A 393 9.29 26.18 -9.99
N ILE A 394 8.36 25.92 -10.90
CA ILE A 394 8.27 26.54 -12.21
C ILE A 394 6.98 27.33 -12.24
N ASP A 395 7.11 28.65 -12.41
CA ASP A 395 5.96 29.53 -12.61
C ASP A 395 5.43 29.30 -14.02
N LEU A 396 4.21 28.76 -14.11
CA LEU A 396 3.52 28.56 -15.37
C LEU A 396 2.64 29.78 -15.70
N PRO A 397 2.52 30.14 -16.99
CA PRO A 397 1.67 31.26 -17.39
C PRO A 397 0.19 30.89 -17.22
N GLY A 398 -0.53 31.65 -16.37
CA GLY A 398 -1.92 31.36 -15.97
C GLY A 398 -3.02 31.60 -17.01
N PHE A 399 -2.74 31.46 -18.31
CA PHE A 399 -3.73 31.73 -19.36
C PHE A 399 -4.79 30.63 -19.53
N LEU A 400 -4.55 29.43 -18.99
CA LEU A 400 -5.51 28.31 -19.01
C LEU A 400 -5.91 27.91 -17.59
N THR A 401 -6.07 28.92 -16.74
CA THR A 401 -6.45 28.74 -15.35
C THR A 401 -7.94 29.01 -15.17
N VAL A 402 -8.62 28.14 -14.43
CA VAL A 402 -10.06 28.24 -14.18
C VAL A 402 -10.33 28.09 -12.69
N ASN A 403 -11.15 28.98 -12.15
CA ASN A 403 -11.64 28.88 -10.78
C ASN A 403 -12.83 27.92 -10.71
N ILE A 404 -12.71 26.90 -9.86
CA ILE A 404 -13.79 25.96 -9.56
C ILE A 404 -14.07 26.08 -8.06
N GLY A 405 -15.03 26.94 -7.71
CA GLY A 405 -15.29 27.37 -6.34
C GLY A 405 -14.07 28.10 -5.77
N GLU A 406 -13.56 27.64 -4.63
CA GLU A 406 -12.40 28.20 -3.92
C GLU A 406 -11.04 27.74 -4.48
N CYS A 407 -11.03 26.81 -5.44
CA CYS A 407 -9.80 26.26 -6.00
C CYS A 407 -9.50 26.84 -7.39
N GLU A 408 -8.28 27.36 -7.54
CA GLU A 408 -7.72 27.73 -8.84
C GLU A 408 -7.09 26.49 -9.50
N VAL A 409 -7.51 26.16 -10.73
CA VAL A 409 -7.03 24.97 -11.46
C VAL A 409 -6.31 25.39 -12.74
N ASP A 410 -5.01 25.13 -12.79
CA ASP A 410 -4.19 25.34 -13.99
C ASP A 410 -4.25 24.11 -14.92
N PHE A 411 -5.04 24.19 -16.00
CA PHE A 411 -5.14 23.10 -16.96
C PHE A 411 -3.91 22.97 -17.86
N LEU A 412 -3.13 24.03 -18.05
CA LEU A 412 -1.86 23.95 -18.78
C LEU A 412 -0.88 23.08 -18.00
N TYR A 413 -0.80 23.29 -16.68
CA TYR A 413 -0.02 22.45 -15.80
C TYR A 413 -0.42 20.97 -15.92
N LEU A 414 -1.72 20.65 -15.89
CA LEU A 414 -2.19 19.26 -16.02
C LEU A 414 -1.81 18.63 -17.37
N ILE A 415 -1.85 19.39 -18.47
CA ILE A 415 -1.40 18.93 -19.78
C ILE A 415 0.12 18.66 -19.77
N LEU A 416 0.91 19.58 -19.22
CA LEU A 416 2.36 19.42 -19.12
C LEU A 416 2.74 18.23 -18.24
N LEU A 417 2.05 18.05 -17.11
CA LEU A 417 2.19 16.90 -16.22
C LEU A 417 1.92 15.60 -16.97
N TYR A 418 0.80 15.53 -17.70
CA TYR A 418 0.47 14.37 -18.53
C TYR A 418 1.58 14.07 -19.54
N LEU A 419 2.03 15.07 -20.31
CA LEU A 419 3.07 14.90 -21.32
C LEU A 419 4.42 14.47 -20.71
N ALA A 420 4.79 15.02 -19.56
CA ALA A 420 6.02 14.66 -18.85
C ALA A 420 6.01 13.19 -18.43
N TYR A 421 4.94 12.72 -17.82
CA TYR A 421 4.81 11.31 -17.43
C TYR A 421 4.72 10.37 -18.64
N VAL A 422 4.02 10.77 -19.70
CA VAL A 422 4.02 10.01 -20.96
C VAL A 422 5.44 9.86 -21.52
N ALA A 423 6.24 10.93 -21.51
CA ALA A 423 7.65 10.87 -21.93
C ALA A 423 8.47 9.91 -21.05
N ILE A 424 8.24 9.92 -19.73
CA ILE A 424 8.86 8.97 -18.80
C ILE A 424 8.45 7.52 -19.13
N PHE A 425 7.18 7.25 -19.38
CA PHE A 425 6.68 5.91 -19.70
C PHE A 425 7.31 5.37 -20.98
N PHE A 426 7.38 6.20 -22.03
CA PHE A 426 8.07 5.84 -23.27
C PHE A 426 9.57 5.66 -23.08
N THR A 427 10.22 6.46 -22.24
CA THR A 427 11.64 6.33 -21.91
C THR A 427 11.92 4.99 -21.23
N PHE A 428 11.11 4.65 -20.21
CA PHE A 428 11.20 3.36 -19.54
C PHE A 428 10.98 2.20 -20.51
N PHE A 429 9.92 2.27 -21.32
CA PHE A 429 9.65 1.25 -22.33
C PHE A 429 10.79 1.10 -23.35
N GLY A 430 11.31 2.21 -23.87
CA GLY A 430 12.48 2.23 -24.77
C GLY A 430 13.71 1.58 -24.14
N PHE A 431 13.97 1.86 -22.87
CA PHE A 431 15.04 1.20 -22.11
C PHE A 431 14.84 -0.32 -22.03
N THR A 432 13.62 -0.79 -21.74
CA THR A 432 13.34 -2.24 -21.69
C THR A 432 13.56 -2.93 -23.04
N LEU A 433 13.21 -2.27 -24.15
CA LEU A 433 13.46 -2.78 -25.50
C LEU A 433 14.96 -2.84 -25.80
N LEU A 434 15.72 -1.79 -25.44
CA LEU A 434 17.16 -1.74 -25.63
C LEU A 434 17.85 -2.89 -24.90
N VAL A 435 17.50 -3.13 -23.63
CA VAL A 435 18.03 -4.24 -22.83
C VAL A 435 17.71 -5.58 -23.50
N ALA A 436 16.47 -5.80 -23.93
CA ALA A 436 16.07 -7.04 -24.60
C ALA A 436 16.85 -7.28 -25.91
N LEU A 437 17.10 -6.23 -26.69
CA LEU A 437 17.90 -6.31 -27.92
C LEU A 437 19.37 -6.65 -27.62
N LEU A 438 19.97 -6.02 -26.61
CA LEU A 438 21.34 -6.30 -26.18
C LEU A 438 21.48 -7.74 -25.67
N SER A 439 20.54 -8.23 -24.86
CA SER A 439 20.54 -9.62 -24.39
C SER A 439 20.45 -10.63 -25.53
N LYS A 440 19.61 -10.38 -26.53
CA LYS A 440 19.51 -11.24 -27.73
C LYS A 440 20.82 -11.27 -28.53
N ARG A 441 21.48 -10.11 -28.70
CA ARG A 441 22.78 -10.02 -29.39
C ARG A 441 23.87 -10.79 -28.64
N LEU A 442 23.93 -10.67 -27.32
CA LEU A 442 24.89 -11.39 -26.48
C LEU A 442 24.66 -12.91 -26.53
N ALA A 443 23.41 -13.37 -26.44
CA ALA A 443 23.08 -14.79 -26.55
C ALA A 443 23.42 -15.36 -27.94
N LYS A 444 23.26 -14.57 -29.02
CA LYS A 444 23.65 -14.97 -30.38
C LYS A 444 25.18 -15.10 -30.51
N ARG A 445 25.95 -14.17 -29.92
CA ARG A 445 27.43 -14.25 -29.89
C ARG A 445 27.94 -15.47 -29.13
N GLN A 446 27.32 -15.80 -27.98
CA GLN A 446 27.66 -16.99 -27.20
C GLN A 446 27.35 -18.32 -27.88
N LYS A 447 26.46 -18.34 -28.88
CA LYS A 447 26.18 -19.53 -29.69
C LYS A 447 27.07 -19.63 -30.95
N ALA A 448 27.75 -18.55 -31.30
CA ALA A 448 28.62 -18.47 -32.47
C ALA A 448 30.11 -18.69 -32.13
N ASN A 449 30.45 -18.55 -30.84
CA ASN A 449 31.69 -19.02 -30.23
C ASN A 449 31.44 -20.38 -29.58
#